data_AF-A0A1H3RHX0-F1
#
_entry.id   AF-A0A1H3RHX0-F1
#
_cell.length_a   1.000
_cell.length_b   1.000
_cell.length_c   1.000
_cell.angle_alpha   90.00
_cell.angle_beta   90.00
_cell.angle_gamma   90.00
#
_symmetry.space_group_name_H-M   'P 1'
#
loop_
_entity.id
_entity.type
_entity.pdbx_description
1 polymer ?
#
loop_
_entity_poly.entity_id
_entity_poly.type
_entity_poly.pdbx_seq_one_letter_code
_entity_poly.pdbx_strand_id
1 'polypeptide(L)'
;MQYRIKPKETIADVMDFFDIPFHLIQRYNPWVKKIEAVYENNILILPYKYTVVPGEKYENIAKHFHVSPEEFWNINCDIGQLGVIYPGETVFLPPEAEKARSAGKNNSFTSDVLQQSIAAYPHQEQMRRNEARRHYRPNWQTPDGYYPVYPPYFPNG
;
A
#
# COMPACT_ATOMS: atom_id res chain seq x y z
N MET A 1 13.22 7.23 8.92
CA MET A 1 14.64 7.39 9.32
C MET A 1 15.07 8.85 9.37
N GLN A 2 16.06 9.19 10.20
CA GLN A 2 16.74 10.50 10.15
C GLN A 2 18.14 10.34 9.52
N TYR A 3 18.56 11.27 8.67
CA TYR A 3 19.87 11.27 8.02
C TYR A 3 20.53 12.65 8.13
N ARG A 4 21.79 12.71 8.56
CA ARG A 4 22.56 13.96 8.60
C ARG A 4 23.30 14.16 7.27
N ILE A 5 23.02 15.26 6.60
CA ILE A 5 23.70 15.63 5.34
C ILE A 5 25.17 15.91 5.63
N LYS A 6 26.06 15.22 4.92
CA LYS A 6 27.51 15.38 5.04
C LYS A 6 27.97 16.70 4.42
N PRO A 7 29.13 17.25 4.85
CA PRO A 7 29.69 18.43 4.19
C PRO A 7 29.83 18.21 2.68
N LYS A 8 29.44 19.20 1.87
CA LYS A 8 29.43 19.16 0.40
C LYS A 8 28.52 18.11 -0.26
N GLU A 9 27.70 17.37 0.49
CA GLU A 9 26.70 16.44 -0.07
C GLU A 9 25.46 17.21 -0.54
N THR A 10 25.00 16.90 -1.75
CA THR A 10 23.79 17.47 -2.35
C THR A 10 22.57 16.60 -2.07
N ILE A 11 21.37 17.13 -2.30
CA ILE A 11 20.15 16.31 -2.21
C ILE A 11 20.13 15.24 -3.31
N ALA A 12 20.69 15.52 -4.49
CA ALA A 12 20.85 14.52 -5.54
C ALA A 12 21.69 13.31 -5.07
N ASP A 13 22.81 13.56 -4.39
CA ASP A 13 23.64 12.47 -3.84
C ASP A 13 22.86 11.61 -2.84
N VAL A 14 22.02 12.23 -2.00
CA VAL A 14 21.18 11.53 -1.03
C VAL A 14 20.08 10.72 -1.74
N MET A 15 19.44 11.28 -2.76
CA MET A 15 18.44 10.59 -3.57
C MET A 15 19.01 9.33 -4.19
N ASP A 16 20.19 9.42 -4.81
CA ASP A 16 20.85 8.30 -5.46
C ASP A 16 21.31 7.25 -4.45
N PHE A 17 21.84 7.68 -3.30
CA PHE A 17 22.33 6.77 -2.27
C PHE A 17 21.21 5.94 -1.63
N PHE A 18 20.07 6.56 -1.32
CA PHE A 18 18.94 5.86 -0.70
C PHE A 18 17.94 5.29 -1.72
N ASP A 19 18.09 5.67 -3.00
CA ASP A 19 17.15 5.39 -4.08
C ASP A 19 15.74 5.82 -3.65
N ILE A 20 15.62 7.13 -3.38
CA ILE A 20 14.39 7.82 -2.95
C ILE A 20 14.11 8.97 -3.93
N PRO A 21 12.91 9.06 -4.51
CA PRO A 21 12.56 10.16 -5.41
C PRO A 21 12.47 11.51 -4.67
N PHE A 22 12.82 12.59 -5.37
CA PHE A 22 12.88 13.95 -4.79
C PHE A 22 11.56 14.36 -4.10
N HIS A 23 10.41 14.02 -4.69
CA HIS A 23 9.11 14.39 -4.15
C HIS A 23 8.87 13.82 -2.75
N LEU A 24 9.41 12.63 -2.44
CA LEU A 24 9.33 12.04 -1.10
C LEU A 24 10.28 12.72 -0.11
N ILE A 25 11.49 13.10 -0.55
CA ILE A 25 12.38 13.91 0.30
C ILE A 25 11.70 15.24 0.63
N GLN A 26 11.15 15.93 -0.36
CA GLN A 26 10.50 17.22 -0.16
C GLN A 26 9.24 17.11 0.73
N ARG A 27 8.47 16.03 0.60
CA ARG A 27 7.27 15.77 1.43
C ARG A 27 7.57 15.83 2.92
N TYR A 28 8.65 15.19 3.36
CA TYR A 28 9.05 15.14 4.77
C TYR A 28 10.03 16.25 5.17
N ASN A 29 10.56 16.99 4.19
CA ASN A 29 11.51 18.09 4.40
C ASN A 29 11.09 19.32 3.56
N PRO A 30 10.00 20.03 3.93
CA PRO A 30 9.47 21.13 3.09
C PRO A 30 10.45 22.29 2.86
N TRP A 31 11.51 22.39 3.66
CA TRP A 31 12.59 23.37 3.54
C TRP A 31 13.58 23.02 2.41
N VAL A 32 13.60 21.77 1.93
CA VAL A 32 14.34 21.36 0.73
C VAL A 32 13.60 21.89 -0.49
N LYS A 33 14.28 22.72 -1.30
CA LYS A 33 13.67 23.39 -2.46
C LYS A 33 14.27 22.94 -3.79
N LYS A 34 15.50 22.45 -3.79
CA LYS A 34 16.30 22.16 -4.99
C LYS A 34 17.20 20.96 -4.74
N ILE A 35 17.49 20.20 -5.81
CA ILE A 35 18.30 18.98 -5.74
C ILE A 35 19.80 19.30 -5.64
N GLU A 36 20.22 20.41 -6.22
CA GLU A 36 21.60 20.88 -6.31
C GLU A 36 22.04 21.73 -5.10
N ALA A 37 21.10 22.05 -4.21
CA ALA A 37 21.40 22.85 -3.03
C ALA A 37 22.14 22.03 -1.98
N VAL A 38 23.18 22.63 -1.40
CA VAL A 38 23.94 22.05 -0.29
C VAL A 38 23.31 22.51 1.02
N TYR A 39 22.93 21.55 1.86
CA TYR A 39 22.27 21.79 3.16
C TYR A 39 23.11 21.19 4.29
N GLU A 40 24.37 21.60 4.37
CA GLU A 40 25.36 20.96 5.25
C GLU A 40 24.87 20.83 6.69
N ASN A 41 25.10 19.66 7.29
CA ASN A 41 24.76 19.33 8.68
C ASN A 41 23.26 19.34 9.03
N ASN A 42 22.36 19.66 8.09
CA ASN A 42 20.93 19.52 8.30
C ASN A 42 20.54 18.04 8.45
N ILE A 43 19.44 17.80 9.16
CA ILE A 43 18.87 16.47 9.34
C ILE A 43 17.68 16.32 8.40
N LEU A 44 17.76 15.36 7.48
CA LEU A 44 16.65 14.92 6.66
C LEU A 44 15.83 13.87 7.39
N ILE A 45 14.51 14.00 7.29
CA ILE A 45 13.56 12.95 7.61
C ILE A 45 13.29 12.17 6.31
N LEU A 46 13.73 10.92 6.24
CA LEU A 46 13.58 10.07 5.06
C LEU A 46 12.46 9.05 5.27
N PRO A 47 11.67 8.74 4.22
CA PRO A 47 10.69 7.65 4.25
C PRO A 47 11.38 6.31 4.55
N TYR A 48 10.59 5.36 5.03
CA TYR A 48 11.06 4.00 5.24
C TYR A 48 10.91 3.18 3.96
N LYS A 49 12.01 2.61 3.47
CA LYS A 49 12.05 1.77 2.27
C LYS A 49 11.74 0.31 2.63
N TYR A 50 10.77 -0.29 1.96
CA TYR A 50 10.35 -1.67 2.18
C TYR A 50 10.33 -2.46 0.87
N THR A 51 10.89 -3.67 0.91
CA THR A 51 10.84 -4.60 -0.23
C THR A 51 9.73 -5.60 -0.01
N VAL A 52 8.79 -5.65 -0.95
CA VAL A 52 7.61 -6.52 -0.89
C VAL A 52 8.03 -7.98 -0.91
N VAL A 53 7.58 -8.75 0.08
CA VAL A 53 7.88 -10.18 0.18
C VAL A 53 6.88 -10.99 -0.65
N PRO A 54 7.28 -12.14 -1.25
CA PRO A 54 6.34 -13.00 -1.98
C PRO A 54 5.08 -13.34 -1.18
N GLY A 55 3.91 -13.09 -1.78
CA GLY A 55 2.61 -13.36 -1.17
C GLY A 55 2.06 -12.24 -0.29
N GLU A 56 2.80 -11.17 -0.05
CA GLU A 56 2.26 -9.99 0.62
C GLU A 56 1.32 -9.20 -0.30
N LYS A 57 0.33 -8.56 0.34
CA LYS A 57 -0.54 -7.58 -0.29
C LYS A 57 -0.35 -6.24 0.40
N TYR A 58 -0.62 -5.14 -0.30
CA TYR A 58 -0.41 -3.80 0.24
C TYR A 58 -1.20 -3.57 1.52
N GLU A 59 -2.40 -4.16 1.66
CA GLU A 59 -3.24 -4.03 2.86
C GLU A 59 -2.57 -4.66 4.08
N ASN A 60 -1.88 -5.78 3.89
CA ASN A 60 -1.17 -6.46 4.97
C ASN A 60 0.07 -5.66 5.39
N ILE A 61 0.80 -5.10 4.43
CA ILE A 61 1.94 -4.21 4.69
C ILE A 61 1.45 -2.98 5.45
N ALA A 62 0.45 -2.27 4.92
CA ALA A 62 -0.13 -1.08 5.55
C ALA A 62 -0.58 -1.37 7.00
N LYS A 63 -1.28 -2.49 7.22
CA LYS A 63 -1.70 -2.93 8.55
C LYS A 63 -0.51 -3.22 9.48
N HIS A 64 0.51 -3.93 8.99
CA HIS A 64 1.69 -4.28 9.79
C HIS A 64 2.46 -3.04 10.25
N PHE A 65 2.51 -2.01 9.42
CA PHE A 65 3.21 -0.77 9.69
C PHE A 65 2.31 0.33 10.27
N HIS A 66 1.04 0.04 10.57
CA HIS A 66 0.05 0.99 11.06
C HIS A 66 -0.14 2.23 10.15
N VAL A 67 -0.05 2.02 8.84
CA VAL A 67 -0.24 3.03 7.79
C VAL A 67 -1.63 2.86 7.20
N SER A 68 -2.32 3.97 6.92
CA SER A 68 -3.63 3.89 6.24
C SER A 68 -3.44 3.53 4.75
N PRO A 69 -4.39 2.83 4.10
CA PRO A 69 -4.34 2.58 2.67
C PRO A 69 -4.17 3.85 1.83
N GLU A 70 -4.88 4.92 2.20
CA GLU A 70 -4.80 6.23 1.53
C GLU A 70 -3.39 6.83 1.64
N GLU A 71 -2.80 6.82 2.83
CA GLU A 71 -1.44 7.30 3.04
C GLU A 71 -0.42 6.47 2.27
N PHE A 72 -0.59 5.15 2.25
CA PHE A 72 0.25 4.24 1.47
C PHE A 72 0.23 4.63 -0.01
N TRP A 73 -0.94 4.84 -0.62
CA TRP A 73 -1.04 5.24 -2.03
C TRP A 73 -0.54 6.66 -2.30
N ASN A 74 -0.78 7.59 -1.37
CA ASN A 74 -0.29 8.94 -1.50
C ASN A 74 1.24 9.01 -1.49
N ILE A 75 1.92 8.10 -0.80
CA ILE A 75 3.38 7.98 -0.80
C ILE A 75 3.86 7.21 -2.04
N ASN A 76 3.12 6.19 -2.45
CA ASN A 76 3.47 5.28 -3.55
C ASN A 76 2.69 5.61 -4.82
N CYS A 77 2.60 6.90 -5.19
CA CYS A 77 1.78 7.34 -6.32
C CYS A 77 2.26 6.79 -7.67
N ASP A 78 3.56 6.50 -7.79
CA ASP A 78 4.19 6.06 -9.03
C ASP A 78 3.89 4.59 -9.38
N ILE A 79 3.48 3.79 -8.38
CA ILE A 79 3.25 2.33 -8.52
C ILE A 79 1.86 2.02 -9.12
N GLY A 80 1.07 3.06 -9.43
CA GLY A 80 -0.26 2.95 -10.01
C GLY A 80 -1.33 2.55 -8.97
N GLN A 81 -2.47 3.25 -8.98
CA GLN A 81 -3.57 3.09 -8.01
C GLN A 81 -4.37 1.78 -8.15
N LEU A 82 -3.84 0.75 -8.80
CA LEU A 82 -4.57 -0.49 -9.09
C LEU A 82 -4.59 -1.49 -7.93
N GLY A 83 -3.99 -1.17 -6.78
CA GLY A 83 -3.98 -2.10 -5.65
C GLY A 83 -3.02 -3.27 -5.82
N VAL A 84 -2.18 -3.24 -6.85
CA VAL A 84 -1.26 -4.33 -7.18
C VAL A 84 0.16 -3.91 -6.83
N ILE A 85 0.81 -4.71 -6.01
CA ILE A 85 2.24 -4.66 -5.74
C ILE A 85 2.83 -6.03 -6.07
N TYR A 86 4.09 -6.07 -6.49
CA TYR A 86 4.76 -7.29 -6.91
C TYR A 86 5.86 -7.71 -5.93
N PRO A 87 6.12 -9.01 -5.77
CA PRO A 87 7.27 -9.47 -4.99
C PRO A 87 8.59 -8.87 -5.51
N GLY A 88 9.43 -8.40 -4.59
CA GLY A 88 10.69 -7.72 -4.91
C GLY A 88 10.55 -6.24 -5.27
N GLU A 89 9.32 -5.73 -5.41
CA GLU A 89 9.06 -4.32 -5.62
C GLU A 89 9.43 -3.50 -4.38
N THR A 90 9.92 -2.29 -4.62
CA THR A 90 10.21 -1.34 -3.56
C THR A 90 9.01 -0.43 -3.35
N VAL A 91 8.54 -0.35 -2.11
CA VAL A 91 7.52 0.60 -1.67
C VAL A 91 8.08 1.48 -0.55
N PHE A 92 7.54 2.68 -0.43
CA PHE A 92 7.89 3.63 0.60
C PHE A 92 6.78 3.73 1.65
N LEU A 93 7.19 3.88 2.89
CA LEU A 93 6.31 4.01 4.05
C LEU A 93 6.69 5.27 4.83
N PRO A 94 5.80 5.80 5.69
CA PRO A 94 6.14 6.92 6.56
C PRO A 94 7.38 6.63 7.42
N PRO A 95 8.18 7.65 7.79
CA PRO A 95 9.33 7.50 8.67
C PRO A 95 9.02 6.77 9.99
N GLU A 96 7.79 6.86 10.47
CA GLU A 96 7.28 6.23 11.70
C GLU A 96 7.13 4.71 11.57
N ALA A 97 6.95 4.19 10.35
CA ALA A 97 6.82 2.76 10.08
C ALA A 97 8.07 1.97 10.54
N GLU A 98 9.25 2.60 10.45
CA GLU A 98 10.50 2.05 10.96
C GLU A 98 10.46 1.79 12.48
N LYS A 99 9.80 2.70 13.22
CA LYS A 99 9.62 2.56 14.67
C LYS A 99 8.61 1.46 14.99
N ALA A 100 7.52 1.36 14.23
CA ALA A 100 6.54 0.29 14.37
C ALA A 100 7.17 -1.10 14.19
N ARG A 101 8.03 -1.28 13.18
CA ARG A 101 8.79 -2.53 12.97
C ARG A 101 9.70 -2.86 14.15
N SER A 102 10.31 -1.84 14.75
CA SER A 102 11.20 -1.98 15.89
C SER A 102 10.45 -2.27 17.20
N ALA A 103 9.24 -1.70 17.34
CA ALA A 103 8.36 -1.89 18.49
C ALA A 103 7.61 -3.24 18.46
N GLY A 104 7.29 -3.78 17.27
CA GLY A 104 6.61 -5.07 17.09
C GLY A 104 7.36 -6.30 17.59
N LYS A 105 8.59 -6.16 18.08
CA LYS A 105 9.29 -7.21 18.85
C LYS A 105 8.82 -7.29 20.31
N ASN A 106 8.21 -6.22 20.84
CA ASN A 106 7.76 -6.13 22.24
C ASN A 106 6.35 -5.51 22.30
N ASN A 107 5.34 -6.35 22.51
CA ASN A 107 3.95 -6.05 22.90
C ASN A 107 2.87 -5.94 21.80
N SER A 108 2.01 -6.97 21.83
CA SER A 108 0.58 -6.93 21.55
C SER A 108 -0.09 -5.75 22.27
N PHE A 109 -0.47 -4.66 21.58
CA PHE A 109 -1.40 -3.67 22.13
C PHE A 109 -2.32 -3.03 21.07
N THR A 110 -3.62 -3.22 21.33
CA THR A 110 -4.85 -2.51 20.91
C THR A 110 -5.29 -2.49 19.45
N SER A 111 -6.12 -3.50 19.15
CA SER A 111 -7.04 -3.67 18.03
C SER A 111 -8.11 -2.57 17.85
N ASP A 112 -8.31 -1.69 18.83
CA ASP A 112 -9.57 -0.95 18.92
C ASP A 112 -9.60 0.33 18.06
N VAL A 113 -8.44 0.94 17.77
CA VAL A 113 -8.35 2.11 16.87
C VAL A 113 -8.34 1.69 15.39
N LEU A 114 -7.80 0.50 15.09
CA LEU A 114 -7.75 -0.02 13.71
C LEU A 114 -9.09 -0.57 13.22
N GLN A 115 -9.99 -0.96 14.13
CA GLN A 115 -11.32 -1.45 13.75
C GLN A 115 -12.20 -0.32 13.16
N GLN A 116 -12.03 0.93 13.61
CA GLN A 116 -12.84 2.08 13.16
C GLN A 116 -12.38 2.64 11.81
N SER A 117 -11.09 2.60 11.48
CA SER A 117 -10.58 3.07 10.18
C SER A 117 -10.79 2.05 9.06
N ILE A 118 -10.72 0.74 9.35
CA ILE A 118 -11.01 -0.33 8.38
C ILE A 118 -12.52 -0.40 8.07
N ALA A 119 -13.39 -0.01 9.00
CA ALA A 119 -14.85 0.05 8.79
C ALA A 119 -15.31 1.13 7.79
N ALA A 120 -14.45 2.11 7.46
CA ALA A 120 -14.73 3.11 6.42
C ALA A 120 -14.35 2.66 5.00
N TYR A 121 -13.50 1.63 4.87
CA TYR A 121 -13.05 1.06 3.59
C TYR A 121 -13.72 -0.24 3.08
N PRO A 122 -14.86 -0.76 3.60
CA PRO A 122 -15.59 -1.82 2.91
C PRO A 122 -16.48 -1.28 1.77
N HIS A 123 -16.64 0.05 1.64
CA HIS A 123 -17.63 0.63 0.73
C HIS A 123 -17.26 0.44 -0.75
N GLN A 124 -15.98 0.58 -1.13
CA GLN A 124 -15.57 0.43 -2.54
C GLN A 124 -15.58 -1.02 -3.03
N GLU A 125 -15.15 -1.98 -2.21
CA GLU A 125 -15.20 -3.42 -2.55
C GLU A 125 -16.66 -3.93 -2.59
N GLN A 126 -17.51 -3.46 -1.66
CA GLN A 126 -18.95 -3.74 -1.73
C GLN A 126 -19.61 -3.09 -2.95
N MET A 127 -19.23 -1.86 -3.33
CA MET A 127 -19.73 -1.25 -4.56
C MET A 127 -19.30 -2.01 -5.80
N ARG A 128 -18.03 -2.43 -5.92
CA ARG A 128 -17.57 -3.27 -7.04
C ARG A 128 -18.29 -4.62 -7.10
N ARG A 129 -18.53 -5.28 -5.96
CA ARG A 129 -19.34 -6.51 -5.90
C ARG A 129 -20.81 -6.28 -6.28
N ASN A 130 -21.39 -5.16 -5.87
CA ASN A 130 -22.79 -4.82 -6.16
C ASN A 130 -22.99 -4.42 -7.62
N GLU A 131 -22.03 -3.72 -8.24
CA GLU A 131 -22.02 -3.42 -9.68
C GLU A 131 -21.80 -4.68 -10.53
N ALA A 132 -20.87 -5.56 -10.14
CA ALA A 132 -20.66 -6.83 -10.82
C ALA A 132 -21.92 -7.72 -10.81
N ARG A 133 -22.68 -7.70 -9.70
CA ARG A 133 -23.99 -8.39 -9.61
C ARG A 133 -25.09 -7.77 -10.48
N ARG A 134 -25.06 -6.47 -10.72
CA ARG A 134 -26.04 -5.78 -11.59
C ARG A 134 -25.78 -6.04 -13.08
N HIS A 135 -24.52 -6.29 -13.45
CA HIS A 135 -24.12 -6.47 -14.86
C HIS A 135 -24.05 -7.94 -15.29
N TYR A 136 -24.10 -8.91 -14.37
CA TYR A 136 -24.17 -10.32 -14.73
C TYR A 136 -25.64 -10.75 -14.96
N ARG A 137 -26.18 -10.42 -16.14
CA ARG A 137 -27.30 -11.17 -16.72
C ARG A 137 -26.70 -12.37 -17.48
N PRO A 138 -26.84 -13.61 -17.01
CA PRO A 138 -26.53 -14.75 -17.84
C PRO A 138 -27.59 -14.79 -18.94
N ASN A 139 -27.20 -14.49 -20.18
CA ASN A 139 -28.08 -14.64 -21.33
C ASN A 139 -28.21 -16.14 -21.66
N TRP A 140 -29.20 -16.80 -21.05
CA TRP A 140 -29.65 -18.14 -21.46
C TRP A 140 -31.17 -18.21 -21.50
N GLN A 141 -31.79 -17.32 -22.28
CA GLN A 141 -33.17 -17.49 -22.71
C GLN A 141 -33.17 -17.99 -24.15
N THR A 142 -33.38 -19.30 -24.33
CA THR A 142 -33.83 -19.83 -25.63
C THR A 142 -35.33 -19.55 -25.78
N PRO A 143 -35.85 -19.27 -26.99
CA PRO A 143 -37.24 -18.82 -27.17
C PRO A 143 -38.33 -19.85 -26.85
N ASP A 144 -38.01 -21.14 -26.75
CA ASP A 144 -39.00 -22.19 -26.52
C ASP A 144 -38.72 -22.91 -25.20
N GLY A 145 -39.69 -22.80 -24.28
CA GLY A 145 -39.59 -23.21 -22.88
C GLY A 145 -39.54 -24.71 -22.63
N TYR A 146 -38.38 -25.33 -22.86
CA TYR A 146 -38.09 -26.70 -22.40
C TYR A 146 -36.90 -26.70 -21.43
N TYR A 147 -37.16 -26.97 -20.15
CA TYR A 147 -36.12 -27.34 -19.19
C TYR A 147 -35.85 -28.85 -19.32
N PRO A 148 -34.61 -29.31 -19.57
CA PRO A 148 -34.28 -30.71 -19.36
C PRO A 148 -34.23 -30.98 -17.85
N VAL A 149 -35.12 -31.84 -17.38
CA VAL A 149 -35.08 -32.42 -16.03
C VAL A 149 -33.86 -33.35 -15.99
N TYR A 150 -32.75 -32.91 -15.40
CA TYR A 150 -31.67 -33.83 -15.06
C TYR A 150 -31.93 -34.44 -13.68
N PRO A 151 -31.90 -35.78 -13.55
CA PRO A 151 -32.18 -36.47 -12.29
C PRO A 151 -31.03 -36.30 -11.29
N PRO A 152 -31.29 -36.37 -9.97
CA PRO A 152 -30.27 -36.28 -8.95
C PRO A 152 -29.36 -37.51 -9.01
N TYR A 153 -28.09 -37.31 -9.34
CA TYR A 153 -27.06 -38.33 -9.14
C TYR A 153 -26.81 -38.48 -7.64
N PHE A 154 -27.33 -39.56 -7.07
CA PHE A 154 -26.91 -40.08 -5.77
C PHE A 154 -25.51 -40.72 -5.91
N PRO A 155 -24.61 -40.54 -4.93
CA PRO A 155 -23.29 -41.13 -4.94
C PRO A 155 -23.39 -42.59 -4.49
N ASN A 156 -22.65 -43.50 -5.11
CA ASN A 156 -22.39 -44.83 -4.54
C ASN A 156 -21.11 -45.44 -5.12
N GLY A 157 -20.28 -45.98 -4.22
CA GLY A 157 -19.33 -47.07 -4.49
C GLY A 157 -17.89 -46.64 -4.63
#